data_AF-A0A1X0UR30-F1
#
_entry.id   AF-A0A1X0UR30-F1
#
_cell.length_a   1.000
_cell.length_b   1.000
_cell.length_c   1.000
_cell.angle_alpha   90.00
_cell.angle_beta   90.00
_cell.angle_gamma   90.00
#
_symmetry.space_group_name_H-M   'P 1'
#
loop_
_entity.id
_entity.type
_entity.pdbx_description
1 polymer ?
#
loop_
_entity_poly.entity_id
_entity_poly.type
_entity_poly.pdbx_seq_one_letter_code
_entity_poly.pdbx_strand_id
1 'polypeptide(L)'
;MVTVDDPWGYGNSLEWATSCPPPRHNFTELPRIRSERPAFELHYPHMVERMRAEAYVGPGSHGGQTTEVLEKARRAPIATGDDEHSGD
;
A
#
# COMPACT_ATOMS: atom_id res chain seq x y z
N MET A 1 21.71 2.29 12.11
CA MET A 1 21.29 1.73 10.81
C MET A 1 19.78 1.73 10.79
N VAL A 2 19.17 2.09 9.67
CA VAL A 2 17.74 1.86 9.47
C VAL A 2 17.59 0.38 9.10
N THR A 3 16.69 -0.35 9.75
CA THR A 3 16.51 -1.80 9.56
C THR A 3 15.32 -2.14 8.66
N VAL A 4 14.56 -1.13 8.25
CA VAL A 4 13.35 -1.24 7.45
C VAL A 4 13.52 -0.50 6.12
N ASP A 5 12.85 -1.01 5.09
CA ASP A 5 12.91 -0.44 3.74
C ASP A 5 12.20 0.92 3.67
N ASP A 6 11.11 1.09 4.43
CA ASP A 6 10.36 2.34 4.56
C ASP A 6 10.19 2.75 6.03
N PRO A 7 11.02 3.65 6.56
CA PRO A 7 10.92 4.09 7.95
C PRO A 7 9.75 5.05 8.21
N TRP A 8 9.02 5.48 7.17
CA TRP A 8 7.80 6.30 7.31
C TRP A 8 6.51 5.46 7.17
N GLY A 9 6.61 4.22 6.71
CA GLY A 9 5.55 3.20 6.68
C GLY A 9 4.60 3.22 5.48
N TYR A 10 4.37 4.35 4.82
CA TYR A 10 3.39 4.47 3.73
C TYR A 10 3.96 5.05 2.42
N GLY A 11 5.23 4.81 2.17
CA GLY A 11 5.96 5.12 0.96
C GLY A 11 5.29 4.54 -0.29
N ASN A 12 5.26 5.35 -1.35
CA ASN A 12 4.53 5.01 -2.58
C ASN A 12 5.46 4.54 -3.68
N SER A 13 6.45 5.36 -3.97
CA SER A 13 7.40 5.19 -5.05
C SER A 13 8.29 3.97 -4.82
N LEU A 14 8.85 3.45 -5.91
CA LEU A 14 9.69 2.26 -5.91
C LEU A 14 10.96 2.38 -5.03
N GLU A 15 11.39 3.59 -4.70
CA GLU A 15 12.50 3.86 -3.78
C GLU A 15 12.27 3.29 -2.37
N TRP A 16 11.00 3.08 -1.98
CA TRP A 16 10.61 2.52 -0.68
C TRP A 16 10.40 1.01 -0.69
N ALA A 17 10.71 0.35 -1.81
CA ALA A 17 10.65 -1.12 -1.95
C ALA A 17 12.05 -1.74 -2.04
N THR A 18 13.06 -1.06 -1.48
CA THR A 18 14.43 -1.55 -1.42
C THR A 18 15.04 -1.26 -0.06
N SER A 19 16.06 -2.02 0.30
CA SER A 19 16.72 -1.92 1.59
C SER A 19 17.35 -0.56 1.85
N CYS A 20 17.46 -0.17 3.11
CA CYS A 20 18.19 1.02 3.55
C CYS A 20 19.45 0.61 4.34
N PRO A 21 20.67 0.74 3.77
CA PRO A 21 21.02 1.40 2.51
C PRO A 21 20.70 0.55 1.25
N PRO A 22 20.49 1.20 0.09
CA PRO A 22 20.19 0.48 -1.14
C PRO A 22 21.40 -0.31 -1.65
N PRO A 23 21.19 -1.47 -2.29
CA PRO A 23 22.27 -2.23 -2.92
C PRO A 23 22.88 -1.45 -4.09
N ARG A 24 24.09 -1.83 -4.52
CA ARG A 24 24.85 -1.13 -5.59
C ARG A 24 24.06 -0.91 -6.89
N HIS A 25 23.12 -1.80 -7.19
CA HIS A 25 22.29 -1.76 -8.40
C HIS A 25 20.81 -1.45 -8.08
N ASN A 26 20.58 -0.74 -6.97
CA ASN A 26 19.29 -0.28 -6.44
C ASN A 26 18.33 -1.37 -5.96
N PHE A 27 18.22 -2.50 -6.67
CA PHE A 27 17.25 -3.56 -6.33
C PHE A 27 17.91 -4.93 -6.25
N THR A 28 17.57 -5.67 -5.19
CA THR A 28 17.86 -7.12 -5.09
C THR A 28 16.82 -7.92 -5.85
N GLU A 29 15.55 -7.48 -5.78
CA GLU A 29 14.42 -8.00 -6.54
C GLU A 29 13.51 -6.84 -6.96
N LEU A 30 12.82 -6.99 -8.09
CA LEU A 30 11.91 -5.96 -8.59
C LEU A 30 10.47 -6.35 -8.23
N PRO A 31 9.75 -5.54 -7.42
CA PRO A 31 8.37 -5.83 -7.10
C PRO A 31 7.48 -5.65 -8.33
N ARG A 32 6.34 -6.35 -8.32
CA ARG A 32 5.40 -6.32 -9.45
C ARG A 32 4.72 -4.97 -9.57
N ILE A 33 5.02 -4.22 -10.63
CA ILE A 33 4.40 -2.90 -10.87
C ILE A 33 2.98 -3.06 -11.41
N ARG A 34 1.99 -2.64 -10.63
CA ARG A 34 0.56 -2.72 -10.97
C ARG A 34 -0.21 -1.41 -10.82
N SER A 35 0.42 -0.39 -10.25
CA SER A 35 -0.09 0.98 -10.13
C SER A 35 1.06 1.98 -9.98
N GLU A 36 0.71 3.25 -9.79
CA GLU A 36 1.64 4.34 -9.47
C GLU A 36 2.27 4.25 -8.07
N ARG A 37 1.74 3.38 -7.18
CA ARG A 37 2.20 3.22 -5.78
C ARG A 37 2.72 1.80 -5.52
N PRO A 38 3.77 1.33 -6.24
CA PRO A 38 4.22 -0.06 -6.16
C PRO A 38 4.76 -0.47 -4.77
N ALA A 39 5.40 0.43 -4.03
CA ALA A 39 5.85 0.11 -2.68
C ALA A 39 4.67 -0.06 -1.71
N PHE A 40 3.65 0.78 -1.83
CA PHE A 40 2.44 0.67 -1.01
C PHE A 40 1.70 -0.65 -1.26
N GLU A 41 1.53 -1.07 -2.52
CA GLU A 41 0.87 -2.35 -2.83
C GLU A 41 1.64 -3.57 -2.31
N LEU A 42 2.98 -3.51 -2.28
CA LEU A 42 3.83 -4.57 -1.74
C LEU A 42 3.63 -4.72 -0.23
N HIS A 43 3.64 -3.61 0.52
CA HIS A 43 3.55 -3.62 1.98
C HIS A 43 2.11 -3.78 2.50
N TYR A 44 1.11 -3.35 1.72
CA TYR A 44 -0.31 -3.43 2.08
C TYR A 44 -1.15 -4.22 1.05
N PRO A 45 -0.92 -5.54 0.87
CA PRO A 45 -1.68 -6.33 -0.10
C PRO A 45 -3.20 -6.30 0.11
N HIS A 46 -3.63 -6.18 1.38
CA HIS A 46 -5.05 -6.12 1.76
C HIS A 46 -5.73 -4.79 1.38
N MET A 47 -4.97 -3.74 1.09
CA MET A 47 -5.51 -2.43 0.68
C MET A 47 -5.64 -2.27 -0.84
N VAL A 48 -5.05 -3.18 -1.63
CA VAL A 48 -5.00 -3.07 -3.10
C VAL A 48 -6.41 -3.05 -3.71
N GLU A 49 -7.30 -3.93 -3.28
CA GLU A 49 -8.67 -3.99 -3.80
C GLU A 49 -9.45 -2.73 -3.46
N ARG A 50 -9.36 -2.28 -2.21
CA ARG A 50 -10.00 -1.05 -1.73
C ARG A 50 -9.48 0.18 -2.48
N MET A 51 -8.17 0.32 -2.62
CA MET A 51 -7.55 1.44 -3.33
C MET A 51 -8.07 1.53 -4.77
N ARG A 52 -8.18 0.41 -5.48
CA ARG A 52 -8.72 0.40 -6.84
C ARG A 52 -10.21 0.72 -6.90
N ALA A 53 -10.99 0.21 -5.96
CA ALA A 53 -12.43 0.49 -5.89
C ALA A 53 -12.70 1.98 -5.60
N GLU A 54 -11.86 2.63 -4.80
CA GLU A 54 -12.02 4.03 -4.38
C GLU A 54 -11.31 5.04 -5.30
N ALA A 55 -10.43 4.60 -6.21
CA ALA A 55 -9.59 5.48 -7.05
C ALA A 55 -10.37 6.43 -7.98
N TYR A 56 -11.58 6.07 -8.40
CA TYR A 56 -12.37 6.82 -9.39
C TYR A 56 -13.76 7.25 -8.88
N VAL A 57 -13.89 7.50 -7.58
CA VAL A 57 -15.14 8.02 -7.01
C VAL A 57 -15.29 9.50 -7.37
N GLY A 58 -16.26 9.82 -8.23
CA GLY A 58 -16.57 11.17 -8.68
C GLY A 58 -17.95 11.27 -9.32
N PRO A 59 -18.51 12.48 -9.51
CA PRO A 59 -19.82 12.70 -10.10
C PRO A 59 -19.80 12.25 -11.58
N GLY A 60 -20.16 10.99 -11.83
CA GLY A 60 -20.03 10.32 -13.13
C GLY A 60 -19.72 8.83 -13.07
N SER A 61 -19.36 8.29 -11.89
CA SER A 61 -19.17 6.83 -11.71
C SER A 61 -20.53 6.11 -11.77
N HIS A 62 -20.94 5.68 -12.97
CA HIS A 62 -22.21 4.97 -13.19
C HIS A 62 -22.11 3.47 -12.86
N GLY A 63 -22.91 3.04 -11.88
CA GLY A 63 -23.71 1.81 -12.03
C GLY A 63 -23.25 0.55 -11.28
N GLY A 64 -23.66 0.43 -10.01
CA GLY A 64 -24.09 -0.85 -9.43
C GLY A 64 -23.05 -1.73 -8.74
N GLN A 65 -21.81 -1.83 -9.23
CA GLN A 65 -20.81 -2.74 -8.64
C GLN A 65 -19.87 -2.08 -7.62
N THR A 66 -19.64 -0.77 -7.75
CA THR A 66 -18.80 0.00 -6.81
C THR A 66 -19.46 0.12 -5.44
N THR A 67 -20.79 0.19 -5.37
CA THR A 67 -21.52 0.41 -4.12
C THR A 67 -21.39 -0.74 -3.13
N GLU A 68 -21.43 -1.98 -3.58
CA GLU A 68 -21.37 -3.16 -2.70
C GLU A 68 -19.95 -3.40 -2.16
N VAL A 69 -18.93 -3.21 -3.01
CA VAL A 69 -17.52 -3.23 -2.59
C VAL A 69 -17.20 -2.08 -1.65
N LEU A 70 -17.70 -0.87 -1.93
CA LEU A 70 -17.53 0.30 -1.08
C LEU A 70 -18.22 0.13 0.27
N GLU A 71 -19.44 -0.44 0.31
CA GLU A 71 -20.15 -0.71 1.56
C GLU A 71 -19.40 -1.76 2.40
N LYS A 72 -18.90 -2.82 1.76
CA LYS A 72 -18.09 -3.85 2.42
C LYS A 72 -16.76 -3.29 2.94
N ALA A 73 -16.06 -2.47 2.15
CA ALA A 73 -14.81 -1.82 2.55
C ALA A 73 -15.02 -0.81 3.69
N ARG A 74 -16.15 -0.09 3.69
CA ARG A 74 -16.52 0.87 4.74
C ARG A 74 -16.92 0.19 6.06
N ARG A 75 -17.45 -1.03 5.98
CA ARG A 75 -17.87 -1.83 7.13
C ARG A 75 -16.75 -2.71 7.69
N ALA A 76 -15.69 -2.95 6.92
CA ALA A 76 -14.48 -3.60 7.41
C ALA A 76 -13.83 -2.69 8.47
N PRO A 77 -13.42 -3.23 9.64
CA PRO A 77 -12.61 -2.47 10.57
C PRO A 77 -11.37 -1.97 9.84
N ILE A 78 -11.06 -0.69 9.99
CA ILE A 78 -9.74 -0.18 9.61
C ILE A 78 -8.78 -0.89 10.55
N ALA A 79 -8.15 -1.96 10.07
CA ALA A 79 -7.05 -2.58 10.79
C ALA A 79 -5.87 -1.59 10.72
N THR A 80 -5.89 -0.58 11.59
CA THR A 80 -4.65 -0.04 12.13
C THR A 80 -4.02 -1.19 12.89
N GLY A 81 -3.06 -1.87 12.26
CA GLY A 81 -2.18 -2.77 12.98
C GLY A 81 -1.50 -1.96 14.07
N ASP A 82 -1.78 -2.32 15.31
CA ASP A 82 -1.02 -1.88 16.47
C ASP A 82 0.37 -2.53 16.37
N ASP A 83 1.30 -1.89 15.66
CA ASP A 83 2.71 -2.23 15.77
C ASP A 83 3.32 -1.47 16.96
N GLU A 84 3.01 -1.97 18.16
CA GLU A 84 3.90 -1.80 19.30
C GLU A 84 5.20 -2.56 19.01
N HIS A 85 6.27 -1.85 18.70
CA HIS A 85 7.63 -2.38 18.85
C HIS A 85 8.27 -1.71 20.06
N SER A 86 8.27 -2.46 21.18
CA SER A 86 9.05 -2.17 22.38
C SER A 86 10.50 -1.85 22.03
N GLY A 87 11.02 -0.79 22.64
CA GLY A 87 12.45 -0.57 22.69
C GLY A 87 13.14 -1.60 23.57
N ASP A 88 14.20 -2.19 23.05
CA ASP A 88 15.50 -2.43 23.71
C ASP A 88 16.57 -2.58 22.61
#